data_AF-A0A7C5TSX2-F1
#
_entry.id   AF-A0A7C5TSX2-F1
#
_cell.length_a   1.000
_cell.length_b   1.000
_cell.length_c   1.000
_cell.angle_alpha   90.00
_cell.angle_beta   90.00
_cell.angle_gamma   90.00
#
_symmetry.space_group_name_H-M   'P 1'
#
loop_
_entity.id
_entity.type
_entity.pdbx_description
1 polymer ?
#
loop_
_entity_poly.entity_id
_entity_poly.type
_entity_poly.pdbx_seq_one_letter_code
_entity_poly.pdbx_strand_id
1 'polypeptide(L)'
;MDEKIMGLKKTLVENKVIIILLLASTLFFAHQHTSGVSWDFAVYVLNAKYMFSGGQYFEWERPPLTPTIIFALSFLGYKIAEYAYIIIVSAVFTLACVKISDSASIDKNIFYALMLSPYLLNYGFLAGTELLSLSLLMLALATIKERKTGLFFGLSLLTRYMSIPYILLLSAKRNAKEIIIALLIMFLLFTPWMFYNQVQKGHPLYSVASHLILNLQGKPEGHHGPGLDSLTIPTWLLLAFGLAGLVLKYRKGFNETDYIILGFAAITLLLYLN
;
A
#
# COMPACT_ATOMS: atom_id res chain seq x y z
N MET A 1 11.41 9.30 -26.70
CA MET A 1 11.26 8.41 -25.53
C MET A 1 12.00 9.10 -24.38
N ASP A 2 11.27 9.65 -23.41
CA ASP A 2 11.77 10.63 -22.44
C ASP A 2 13.00 10.15 -21.65
N GLU A 3 13.99 11.03 -21.45
CA GLU A 3 15.17 10.80 -20.59
C GLU A 3 14.81 10.24 -19.21
N LYS A 4 13.66 10.66 -18.67
CA LYS A 4 13.12 10.20 -17.38
C LYS A 4 12.74 8.72 -17.40
N ILE A 5 12.23 8.22 -18.52
CA ILE A 5 11.90 6.79 -18.72
C ILE A 5 13.18 5.97 -18.89
N MET A 6 14.16 6.50 -19.64
CA MET A 6 15.48 5.85 -19.76
C MET A 6 16.19 5.73 -18.41
N GLY A 7 16.17 6.77 -17.57
CA GLY A 7 16.79 6.75 -16.24
C GLY A 7 16.15 5.74 -15.28
N LEU A 8 14.82 5.58 -15.33
CA LEU A 8 14.12 4.58 -14.51
C LEU A 8 14.44 3.15 -14.98
N LYS A 9 14.40 2.91 -16.29
CA LYS A 9 14.75 1.60 -16.87
C LYS A 9 16.18 1.22 -16.52
N LYS A 10 17.12 2.15 -16.68
CA LYS A 10 18.52 1.98 -16.29
C LYS A 10 18.64 1.60 -14.82
N THR A 11 17.93 2.28 -13.94
CA THR A 11 17.94 2.01 -12.51
C THR A 11 17.38 0.61 -12.18
N LEU A 12 16.25 0.21 -12.75
CA LEU A 12 15.62 -1.08 -12.40
C LEU A 12 16.30 -2.29 -13.03
N VAL A 13 17.05 -2.10 -14.13
CA VAL A 13 17.68 -3.20 -14.89
C VAL A 13 19.18 -3.30 -14.65
N GLU A 14 19.87 -2.18 -14.38
CA GLU A 14 21.33 -2.16 -14.26
C GLU A 14 21.82 -2.03 -12.80
N ASN A 15 20.96 -1.59 -11.88
CA ASN A 15 21.34 -1.46 -10.47
C ASN A 15 21.28 -2.82 -9.77
N LYS A 16 22.44 -3.49 -9.70
CA LYS A 16 22.59 -4.81 -9.07
C LYS A 16 22.08 -4.85 -7.63
N VAL A 17 22.24 -3.78 -6.85
CA VAL A 17 21.79 -3.76 -5.45
C VAL A 17 20.27 -3.85 -5.37
N ILE A 18 19.55 -3.04 -6.15
CA ILE A 18 18.08 -3.09 -6.20
C ILE A 18 17.58 -4.46 -6.66
N ILE A 19 18.23 -5.06 -7.66
CA ILE A 19 17.86 -6.37 -8.17
C ILE A 19 18.06 -7.44 -7.10
N ILE A 20 19.19 -7.42 -6.39
CA ILE A 20 19.47 -8.35 -5.29
C ILE A 20 18.42 -8.19 -4.19
N LEU A 21 18.10 -6.96 -3.78
CA LEU A 21 17.09 -6.69 -2.76
C LEU A 21 15.69 -7.17 -3.19
N LEU A 22 15.29 -6.91 -4.44
CA LEU A 22 14.03 -7.41 -5.01
C LEU A 22 13.97 -8.93 -4.99
N LEU A 23 15.00 -9.61 -5.47
CA LEU A 23 15.04 -11.07 -5.50
C LEU A 23 15.01 -11.64 -4.08
N ALA A 24 15.82 -11.10 -3.17
CA ALA A 24 15.88 -11.54 -1.78
C ALA A 24 14.54 -11.34 -1.07
N SER A 25 13.91 -10.17 -1.19
CA SER A 25 12.60 -9.91 -0.56
C SER A 25 11.50 -10.76 -1.18
N THR A 26 11.50 -10.94 -2.50
CA THR A 26 10.50 -11.78 -3.18
C THR A 26 10.61 -13.25 -2.75
N LEU A 27 11.84 -13.78 -2.67
CA LEU A 27 12.08 -15.13 -2.17
C LEU A 27 11.66 -15.27 -0.71
N PHE A 28 11.95 -14.26 0.12
CA PHE A 28 11.51 -14.25 1.51
C PHE A 28 9.97 -14.29 1.62
N PHE A 29 9.26 -13.43 0.88
CA PHE A 29 7.79 -13.40 0.92
C PHE A 29 7.16 -14.68 0.34
N ALA A 30 7.75 -15.25 -0.71
CA ALA A 30 7.32 -16.55 -1.22
C ALA A 30 7.52 -17.66 -0.17
N HIS A 31 8.65 -17.65 0.53
CA HIS A 31 8.91 -18.58 1.62
C HIS A 31 7.94 -18.38 2.80
N GLN A 32 7.66 -17.14 3.17
CA GLN A 32 6.66 -16.81 4.20
C GLN A 32 5.29 -17.40 3.85
N HIS A 33 4.84 -17.20 2.59
CA HIS A 33 3.58 -17.76 2.11
C HIS A 33 3.54 -19.29 2.12
N THR A 34 4.65 -19.95 1.77
CA THR A 34 4.73 -21.43 1.84
C THR A 34 4.71 -21.96 3.27
N SER A 35 5.27 -21.20 4.22
CA SER A 35 5.53 -21.67 5.58
C SER A 35 4.36 -21.42 6.53
N GLY A 36 3.42 -20.55 6.15
CA GLY A 36 2.21 -20.30 6.92
C GLY A 36 1.08 -19.81 6.03
N VAL A 37 -0.07 -20.47 6.10
CA VAL A 37 -1.29 -19.98 5.46
C VAL A 37 -1.93 -18.98 6.39
N SER A 38 -1.82 -17.70 6.05
CA SER A 38 -2.61 -16.67 6.71
C SER A 38 -4.08 -16.81 6.31
N TRP A 39 -4.97 -16.83 7.32
CA TRP A 39 -6.41 -16.77 7.10
C TRP A 39 -6.77 -15.57 6.22
N ASP A 40 -6.22 -14.40 6.53
CA ASP A 40 -6.52 -13.18 5.81
C ASP A 40 -6.18 -13.26 4.32
N PHE A 41 -5.01 -13.81 4.00
CA PHE A 41 -4.59 -14.01 2.61
C PHE A 41 -5.53 -15.01 1.91
N ALA A 42 -5.85 -16.12 2.57
CA ALA A 42 -6.76 -17.13 2.04
C ALA A 42 -8.15 -16.55 1.76
N VAL A 43 -8.66 -15.67 2.61
CA VAL A 43 -9.94 -14.98 2.36
C VAL A 43 -9.88 -14.13 1.11
N TYR A 44 -8.78 -13.43 0.80
CA TYR A 44 -8.67 -12.70 -0.46
C TYR A 44 -8.73 -13.62 -1.70
N VAL A 45 -8.19 -14.84 -1.60
CA VAL A 45 -8.33 -15.88 -2.63
C VAL A 45 -9.78 -16.38 -2.72
N LEU A 46 -10.46 -16.57 -1.59
CA LEU A 46 -11.87 -16.97 -1.54
C LEU A 46 -12.79 -15.89 -2.10
N ASN A 47 -12.53 -14.62 -1.77
CA ASN A 47 -13.23 -13.47 -2.34
C ASN A 47 -13.06 -13.43 -3.86
N ALA A 48 -11.85 -13.70 -4.37
CA ALA A 48 -11.60 -13.79 -5.80
C ALA A 48 -12.46 -14.90 -6.46
N LYS A 49 -12.55 -16.06 -5.81
CA LYS A 49 -13.38 -17.17 -6.28
C LYS A 49 -14.87 -16.84 -6.25
N TYR A 50 -15.35 -16.21 -5.18
CA TYR A 50 -16.75 -15.83 -5.04
C TYR A 50 -17.16 -14.80 -6.10
N MET A 51 -16.35 -13.76 -6.29
CA MET A 51 -16.68 -12.67 -7.22
C MET A 51 -16.67 -13.12 -8.68
N PHE A 52 -15.79 -14.07 -9.05
CA PHE A 52 -15.49 -14.31 -10.46
C PHE A 52 -15.54 -15.77 -10.90
N SER A 53 -15.67 -16.74 -9.99
CA SER A 53 -15.62 -18.18 -10.32
C SER A 53 -16.62 -19.04 -9.52
N GLY A 54 -17.71 -18.47 -9.01
CA GLY A 54 -18.77 -19.22 -8.31
C GLY A 54 -18.39 -19.77 -6.92
N GLY A 55 -17.39 -19.17 -6.27
CA GLY A 55 -17.02 -19.50 -4.88
C GLY A 55 -18.16 -19.25 -3.89
N GLN A 56 -18.07 -19.86 -2.70
CA GLN A 56 -19.16 -19.88 -1.70
C GLN A 56 -18.92 -18.96 -0.49
N TYR A 57 -17.71 -18.43 -0.34
CA TYR A 57 -17.32 -17.64 0.82
C TYR A 57 -16.91 -16.23 0.42
N PHE A 58 -17.40 -15.22 1.14
CA PHE A 58 -17.09 -13.82 0.89
C PHE A 58 -17.11 -12.98 2.17
N GLU A 59 -16.03 -12.24 2.43
CA GLU A 59 -15.98 -11.18 3.45
C GLU A 59 -16.19 -9.82 2.79
N TRP A 60 -17.27 -9.13 3.16
CA TRP A 60 -17.75 -7.90 2.51
C TRP A 60 -16.95 -6.67 2.92
N GLU A 61 -16.35 -6.69 4.09
CA GLU A 61 -15.51 -5.67 4.68
C GLU A 61 -14.15 -5.55 4.00
N ARG A 62 -13.78 -6.52 3.14
CA ARG A 62 -12.50 -6.52 2.44
C ARG A 62 -12.56 -5.74 1.12
N PRO A 63 -11.56 -4.89 0.85
CA PRO A 63 -11.46 -4.19 -0.42
C PRO A 63 -11.21 -5.12 -1.62
N PRO A 64 -11.66 -4.74 -2.83
CA PRO A 64 -11.74 -5.68 -3.96
C PRO A 64 -10.47 -5.77 -4.81
N LEU A 65 -9.47 -4.90 -4.63
CA LEU A 65 -8.34 -4.84 -5.56
C LEU A 65 -7.49 -6.12 -5.53
N THR A 66 -7.12 -6.59 -4.34
CA THR A 66 -6.33 -7.82 -4.21
C THR A 66 -7.05 -9.05 -4.78
N PRO A 67 -8.33 -9.31 -4.45
CA PRO A 67 -9.11 -10.37 -5.10
C PRO A 67 -9.15 -10.25 -6.62
N THR A 68 -9.32 -9.03 -7.14
CA THR A 68 -9.37 -8.77 -8.58
C THR A 68 -8.03 -9.11 -9.25
N ILE A 69 -6.90 -8.74 -8.65
CA ILE A 69 -5.57 -9.07 -9.18
C ILE A 69 -5.32 -10.58 -9.12
N ILE A 70 -5.63 -11.24 -8.00
CA ILE A 70 -5.48 -12.69 -7.86
C ILE A 70 -6.30 -13.43 -8.92
N PHE A 71 -7.55 -13.02 -9.13
CA PHE A 71 -8.38 -13.60 -10.18
C PHE A 71 -7.78 -13.40 -11.58
N ALA A 72 -7.32 -12.20 -11.90
CA ALA A 72 -6.68 -11.93 -13.20
C ALA A 72 -5.44 -12.82 -13.45
N LEU A 73 -4.74 -13.23 -12.39
CA LEU A 73 -3.58 -14.12 -12.44
C LEU A 73 -3.95 -15.62 -12.35
N SER A 74 -5.22 -15.95 -12.12
CA SER A 74 -5.69 -17.33 -11.86
C SER A 74 -5.88 -18.22 -13.08
N PHE A 75 -5.51 -17.75 -14.28
CA PHE A 75 -5.66 -18.51 -15.53
C PHE A 75 -4.85 -19.83 -15.55
N LEU A 76 -3.80 -19.96 -14.74
CA LEU A 76 -3.04 -21.22 -14.53
C LEU A 76 -3.40 -21.93 -13.21
N GLY A 77 -4.42 -21.46 -12.51
CA GLY A 77 -4.86 -21.94 -11.21
C GLY A 77 -4.49 -21.00 -10.06
N TYR A 78 -5.33 -21.00 -9.02
CA TYR A 78 -5.21 -20.08 -7.88
C TYR A 78 -3.88 -20.19 -7.15
N LYS A 79 -3.34 -21.40 -6.92
CA LYS A 79 -2.04 -21.54 -6.25
C LYS A 79 -0.91 -20.80 -6.98
N ILE A 80 -0.88 -20.87 -8.32
CA ILE A 80 0.11 -20.16 -9.12
C ILE A 80 -0.14 -18.64 -9.07
N ALA A 81 -1.42 -18.23 -9.07
CA ALA A 81 -1.82 -16.83 -8.95
C ALA A 81 -1.32 -16.18 -7.64
N GLU A 82 -1.31 -16.92 -6.53
CA GLU A 82 -0.82 -16.43 -5.24
C GLU A 82 0.67 -16.06 -5.31
N TYR A 83 1.52 -16.93 -5.89
CA TYR A 83 2.94 -16.62 -6.08
C TYR A 83 3.17 -15.53 -7.14
N ALA A 84 2.41 -15.55 -8.24
CA ALA A 84 2.46 -14.50 -9.25
C ALA A 84 2.09 -13.13 -8.63
N TYR A 85 1.10 -13.10 -7.74
CA TYR A 85 0.73 -11.91 -6.97
C TYR A 85 1.89 -11.43 -6.09
N ILE A 86 2.55 -12.33 -5.36
CA ILE A 86 3.72 -12.00 -4.54
C ILE A 86 4.83 -11.35 -5.37
N ILE A 87 5.15 -11.91 -6.52
CA ILE A 87 6.18 -11.39 -7.44
C ILE A 87 5.79 -10.00 -7.94
N ILE A 88 4.55 -9.82 -8.41
CA ILE A 88 4.07 -8.53 -8.93
C ILE A 88 4.08 -7.47 -7.84
N VAL A 89 3.56 -7.75 -6.66
CA VAL A 89 3.52 -6.79 -5.56
C VAL A 89 4.94 -6.44 -5.08
N SER A 90 5.88 -7.40 -5.05
CA SER A 90 7.29 -7.12 -4.74
C SER A 90 7.94 -6.20 -5.78
N ALA A 91 7.61 -6.37 -7.06
CA ALA A 91 8.06 -5.48 -8.13
C ALA A 91 7.44 -4.07 -8.02
N VAL A 92 6.14 -3.98 -7.71
CA VAL A 92 5.44 -2.71 -7.47
C VAL A 92 6.04 -1.99 -6.25
N PHE A 93 6.37 -2.73 -5.19
CA PHE A 93 7.05 -2.18 -4.01
C PHE A 93 8.44 -1.63 -4.32
N THR A 94 9.23 -2.35 -5.11
CA THR A 94 10.54 -1.89 -5.59
C THR A 94 10.41 -0.60 -6.39
N LEU A 95 9.47 -0.56 -7.34
CA LEU A 95 9.18 0.63 -8.14
C LEU A 95 8.78 1.81 -7.24
N ALA A 96 7.93 1.57 -6.24
CA ALA A 96 7.49 2.58 -5.29
C ALA A 96 8.66 3.14 -4.47
N CYS A 97 9.54 2.27 -3.97
CA CYS A 97 10.75 2.67 -3.25
C CYS A 97 11.67 3.55 -4.12
N VAL A 98 11.91 3.17 -5.38
CA VAL A 98 12.72 3.98 -6.31
C VAL A 98 12.07 5.33 -6.56
N LYS A 99 10.77 5.35 -6.86
CA LYS A 99 10.04 6.58 -7.19
C LYS A 99 10.00 7.57 -6.03
N ILE A 100 9.73 7.09 -4.82
CA ILE A 100 9.69 7.98 -3.65
C ILE A 100 11.09 8.48 -3.29
N SER A 101 12.12 7.63 -3.41
CA SER A 101 13.52 8.02 -3.20
C SER A 101 13.94 9.13 -4.17
N ASP A 102 13.63 8.97 -5.46
CA ASP A 102 13.91 10.00 -6.48
C ASP A 102 13.16 11.31 -6.15
N SER A 103 11.89 11.22 -5.72
CA SER A 103 11.09 12.41 -5.36
C SER A 103 11.59 13.14 -4.11
N ALA A 104 12.19 12.41 -3.17
CA ALA A 104 12.72 12.93 -1.92
C ALA A 104 14.23 13.21 -1.98
N SER A 105 14.89 12.95 -3.12
CA SER A 105 16.35 13.06 -3.29
C SER A 105 17.14 12.22 -2.26
N ILE A 106 16.62 11.05 -1.92
CA ILE A 106 17.26 10.06 -1.02
C ILE A 106 17.95 9.01 -1.89
N ASP A 107 19.07 8.45 -1.42
CA ASP A 107 19.68 7.31 -2.09
C ASP A 107 18.72 6.11 -2.11
N LYS A 108 18.38 5.68 -3.32
CA LYS A 108 17.41 4.60 -3.57
C LYS A 108 17.84 3.24 -3.02
N ASN A 109 19.15 2.94 -2.95
CA ASN A 109 19.63 1.67 -2.43
C ASN A 109 19.48 1.63 -0.92
N ILE A 110 19.90 2.71 -0.26
CA ILE A 110 19.76 2.88 1.19
C ILE A 110 18.28 2.87 1.58
N PHE A 111 17.45 3.65 0.88
CA PHE A 111 16.02 3.71 1.17
C PHE A 111 15.36 2.34 1.02
N TYR A 112 15.59 1.62 -0.09
CA TYR A 112 14.99 0.31 -0.28
C TYR A 112 15.47 -0.71 0.77
N ALA A 113 16.77 -0.71 1.10
CA ALA A 113 17.31 -1.58 2.15
C ALA A 113 16.69 -1.28 3.54
N LEU A 114 16.51 0.00 3.90
CA LEU A 114 15.86 0.39 5.15
C LEU A 114 14.38 0.01 5.18
N MET A 115 13.69 0.14 4.04
CA MET A 115 12.29 -0.26 3.93
C MET A 115 12.13 -1.77 4.14
N LEU A 116 13.07 -2.60 3.69
CA LEU A 116 13.14 -4.05 3.97
C LEU A 116 13.56 -4.36 5.42
N SER A 117 13.04 -3.59 6.38
CA SER A 117 13.16 -3.87 7.81
C SER A 117 12.58 -5.24 8.17
N PRO A 118 13.04 -5.87 9.27
CA PRO A 118 12.45 -7.12 9.76
C PRO A 118 10.93 -7.03 9.94
N TYR A 119 10.42 -5.85 10.30
CA TYR A 119 8.99 -5.62 10.41
C TYR A 119 8.27 -5.74 9.07
N LEU A 120 8.70 -4.99 8.06
CA LEU A 120 8.08 -5.07 6.74
C LEU A 120 8.19 -6.50 6.16
N LEU A 121 9.32 -7.17 6.37
CA LEU A 121 9.49 -8.55 5.96
C LEU A 121 8.46 -9.47 6.65
N ASN A 122 8.29 -9.36 7.97
CA ASN A 122 7.35 -10.21 8.71
C ASN A 122 5.88 -9.90 8.45
N TYR A 123 5.51 -8.65 8.17
CA TYR A 123 4.09 -8.25 8.08
C TYR A 123 3.62 -7.86 6.68
N GLY A 124 4.53 -7.65 5.73
CA GLY A 124 4.22 -7.12 4.40
C GLY A 124 3.27 -7.99 3.58
N PHE A 125 3.34 -9.32 3.75
CA PHE A 125 2.44 -10.26 3.10
C PHE A 125 1.54 -11.03 4.06
N LEU A 126 1.51 -10.66 5.35
CA LEU A 126 0.76 -11.43 6.34
C LEU A 126 -0.73 -11.49 5.99
N ALA A 127 -1.40 -10.38 5.66
CA ALA A 127 -2.77 -10.43 5.14
C ALA A 127 -2.84 -10.39 3.61
N GLY A 128 -1.69 -10.31 2.93
CA GLY A 128 -1.60 -10.19 1.48
C GLY A 128 -2.00 -8.83 0.92
N THR A 129 -2.18 -7.78 1.75
CA THR A 129 -2.60 -6.46 1.24
C THR A 129 -1.78 -5.30 1.76
N GLU A 130 -1.01 -5.50 2.83
CA GLU A 130 -0.17 -4.49 3.47
C GLU A 130 0.85 -3.93 2.49
N LEU A 131 1.67 -4.80 1.89
CA LEU A 131 2.75 -4.36 1.00
C LEU A 131 2.21 -3.66 -0.25
N LEU A 132 1.13 -4.18 -0.85
CA LEU A 132 0.51 -3.55 -2.02
C LEU A 132 -0.08 -2.17 -1.66
N SER A 133 -0.81 -2.06 -0.54
CA SER A 133 -1.40 -0.80 -0.10
C SER A 133 -0.33 0.24 0.18
N LEU A 134 0.75 -0.14 0.88
CA LEU A 134 1.90 0.72 1.16
C LEU A 134 2.61 1.14 -0.13
N SER A 135 2.82 0.22 -1.07
CA SER A 135 3.47 0.52 -2.35
C SER A 135 2.68 1.55 -3.15
N LEU A 136 1.36 1.37 -3.25
CA LEU A 136 0.48 2.30 -3.95
C LEU A 136 0.43 3.66 -3.25
N LEU A 137 0.45 3.67 -1.93
CA LEU A 137 0.50 4.91 -1.14
C LEU A 137 1.81 5.66 -1.36
N MET A 138 2.96 4.97 -1.33
CA MET A 138 4.26 5.56 -1.66
C MET A 138 4.31 6.10 -3.10
N LEU A 139 3.72 5.39 -4.08
CA LEU A 139 3.59 5.89 -5.44
C LEU A 139 2.73 7.16 -5.50
N ALA A 140 1.62 7.22 -4.75
CA ALA A 140 0.77 8.41 -4.66
C ALA A 140 1.54 9.62 -4.12
N LEU A 141 2.36 9.42 -3.09
CA LEU A 141 3.22 10.46 -2.53
C LEU A 141 4.34 10.87 -3.50
N ALA A 142 5.00 9.90 -4.12
CA ALA A 142 6.06 10.16 -5.09
C ALA A 142 5.55 10.97 -6.30
N THR A 143 4.28 10.79 -6.67
CA THR A 143 3.65 11.54 -7.75
C THR A 143 2.78 12.68 -7.27
N ILE A 144 2.83 13.12 -6.00
CA ILE A 144 1.82 14.02 -5.39
C ILE A 144 1.46 15.24 -6.24
N LYS A 145 2.40 15.79 -7.02
CA LYS A 145 2.20 16.95 -7.90
C LYS A 145 1.54 16.63 -9.25
N GLU A 146 1.44 15.36 -9.62
CA GLU A 146 0.88 14.87 -10.89
C GLU A 146 -0.59 14.45 -10.75
N ARG A 147 -1.31 14.36 -11.87
CA ARG A 147 -2.71 13.87 -11.88
C ARG A 147 -2.85 12.40 -11.47
N LYS A 148 -1.80 11.60 -11.72
CA LYS A 148 -1.75 10.15 -11.41
C LYS A 148 -1.83 9.85 -9.91
N THR A 149 -1.62 10.84 -9.05
CA THR A 149 -1.82 10.71 -7.59
C THR A 149 -3.20 10.17 -7.21
N GLY A 150 -4.26 10.64 -7.89
CA GLY A 150 -5.61 10.15 -7.65
C GLY A 150 -5.77 8.66 -7.97
N LEU A 151 -5.09 8.18 -9.03
CA LEU A 151 -5.08 6.76 -9.37
C LEU A 151 -4.45 5.92 -8.26
N PHE A 152 -3.24 6.31 -7.80
CA PHE A 152 -2.52 5.55 -6.79
C PHE A 152 -3.20 5.58 -5.41
N PHE A 153 -3.74 6.73 -4.99
CA PHE A 153 -4.56 6.79 -3.77
C PHE A 153 -5.81 5.92 -3.91
N GLY A 154 -6.54 6.02 -5.03
CA GLY A 154 -7.75 5.23 -5.26
C GLY A 154 -7.49 3.72 -5.20
N LEU A 155 -6.40 3.27 -5.83
CA LEU A 155 -5.97 1.87 -5.77
C LEU A 155 -5.52 1.46 -4.36
N SER A 156 -4.82 2.32 -3.62
CA SER A 156 -4.44 2.03 -2.23
C SER A 156 -5.66 1.83 -1.34
N LEU A 157 -6.71 2.65 -1.51
CA LEU A 157 -8.00 2.51 -0.80
C LEU A 157 -8.74 1.22 -1.18
N LEU A 158 -8.74 0.87 -2.47
CA LEU A 158 -9.30 -0.39 -2.96
C LEU A 158 -8.47 -1.61 -2.57
N THR A 159 -7.29 -1.41 -1.97
CA THR A 159 -6.47 -2.46 -1.35
C THR A 159 -6.74 -2.55 0.15
N ARG A 160 -6.73 -1.42 0.87
CA ARG A 160 -7.04 -1.29 2.31
C ARG A 160 -7.78 0.01 2.58
N TYR A 161 -8.97 -0.07 3.18
CA TYR A 161 -9.74 1.13 3.56
C TYR A 161 -9.06 1.97 4.63
N MET A 162 -8.11 1.39 5.39
CA MET A 162 -7.26 2.14 6.31
C MET A 162 -6.41 3.22 5.63
N SER A 163 -6.32 3.25 4.30
CA SER A 163 -5.67 4.33 3.57
C SER A 163 -6.49 5.64 3.48
N ILE A 164 -7.76 5.66 3.90
CA ILE A 164 -8.67 6.83 3.80
C ILE A 164 -8.06 8.12 4.42
N PRO A 165 -7.47 8.09 5.62
CA PRO A 165 -6.96 9.30 6.26
C PRO A 165 -5.84 9.98 5.47
N TYR A 166 -5.06 9.22 4.68
CA TYR A 166 -3.97 9.77 3.87
C TYR A 166 -4.45 10.62 2.68
N ILE A 167 -5.75 10.61 2.37
CA ILE A 167 -6.35 11.52 1.38
C ILE A 167 -6.12 12.99 1.77
N LEU A 168 -5.99 13.29 3.07
CA LEU A 168 -5.67 14.63 3.57
C LEU A 168 -4.35 15.18 3.01
N LEU A 169 -3.42 14.30 2.61
CA LEU A 169 -2.15 14.68 1.99
C LEU A 169 -2.32 15.27 0.59
N LEU A 170 -3.48 15.11 -0.06
CA LEU A 170 -3.79 15.79 -1.32
C LEU A 170 -3.76 17.32 -1.18
N SER A 171 -3.97 17.86 0.02
CA SER A 171 -3.82 19.30 0.31
C SER A 171 -2.44 19.85 -0.10
N ALA A 172 -1.41 19.00 -0.12
CA ALA A 172 -0.07 19.35 -0.56
C ALA A 172 0.02 19.74 -2.05
N LYS A 173 -1.00 19.46 -2.88
CA LYS A 173 -1.06 19.97 -4.27
C LYS A 173 -1.19 21.49 -4.34
N ARG A 174 -1.72 22.15 -3.29
CA ARG A 174 -1.97 23.60 -3.21
C ARG A 174 -2.80 24.18 -4.37
N ASN A 175 -3.51 23.34 -5.11
CA ASN A 175 -4.35 23.73 -6.23
C ASN A 175 -5.67 22.96 -6.16
N ALA A 176 -6.76 23.67 -5.86
CA ALA A 176 -8.08 23.06 -5.68
C ALA A 176 -8.55 22.28 -6.91
N LYS A 177 -8.29 22.77 -8.13
CA LYS A 177 -8.66 22.07 -9.37
C LYS A 177 -7.95 20.72 -9.48
N GLU A 178 -6.66 20.66 -9.19
CA GLU A 178 -5.89 19.42 -9.25
C GLU A 178 -6.24 18.45 -8.09
N ILE A 179 -6.65 18.98 -6.93
CA ILE A 179 -7.21 18.17 -5.82
C ILE A 179 -8.54 17.54 -6.26
N ILE A 180 -9.47 18.33 -6.82
CA ILE A 180 -10.76 17.85 -7.30
C ILE A 180 -10.57 16.79 -8.38
N ILE A 181 -9.66 17.00 -9.34
CA ILE A 181 -9.35 16.00 -10.38
C ILE A 181 -8.85 14.69 -9.74
N ALA A 182 -7.96 14.77 -8.75
CA ALA A 182 -7.48 13.57 -8.06
C ALA A 182 -8.61 12.83 -7.34
N LEU A 183 -9.50 13.55 -6.64
CA LEU A 183 -10.66 12.98 -5.96
C LEU A 183 -11.65 12.34 -6.95
N LEU A 184 -11.89 12.97 -8.11
CA LEU A 184 -12.74 12.42 -9.16
C LEU A 184 -12.16 11.12 -9.74
N ILE A 185 -10.85 11.06 -9.96
CA ILE A 185 -10.18 9.82 -10.41
C ILE A 185 -10.34 8.72 -9.35
N MET A 186 -10.14 9.03 -8.07
CA MET A 186 -10.34 8.09 -6.98
C MET A 186 -11.79 7.57 -6.93
N PHE A 187 -12.76 8.47 -7.03
CA PHE A 187 -14.18 8.13 -7.05
C PHE A 187 -14.53 7.23 -8.23
N LEU A 188 -14.02 7.55 -9.43
CA LEU A 188 -14.22 6.75 -10.63
C LEU A 188 -13.70 5.31 -10.46
N LEU A 189 -12.51 5.14 -9.86
CA LEU A 189 -11.97 3.80 -9.56
C LEU A 189 -12.81 3.04 -8.54
N PHE A 190 -13.40 3.74 -7.58
CA PHE A 190 -14.28 3.15 -6.57
C PHE A 190 -15.65 2.76 -7.13
N THR A 191 -16.07 3.36 -8.24
CA THR A 191 -17.42 3.24 -8.78
C THR A 191 -17.83 1.79 -9.08
N PRO A 192 -17.01 0.93 -9.74
CA PRO A 192 -17.37 -0.47 -9.96
C PRO A 192 -17.65 -1.22 -8.65
N TRP A 193 -16.88 -0.95 -7.61
CA TRP A 193 -17.07 -1.57 -6.31
C TRP A 193 -18.32 -1.07 -5.58
N MET A 194 -18.58 0.23 -5.67
CA MET A 194 -19.81 0.81 -5.13
C MET A 194 -21.06 0.25 -5.81
N PHE A 195 -21.01 0.09 -7.13
CA PHE A 195 -22.10 -0.53 -7.88
C PHE A 195 -22.30 -1.99 -7.48
N TYR A 196 -21.22 -2.77 -7.35
CA TYR A 196 -21.29 -4.16 -6.88
C TYR A 196 -21.96 -4.25 -5.50
N ASN A 197 -21.57 -3.39 -4.56
CA ASN A 197 -22.18 -3.31 -3.24
C ASN A 197 -23.65 -2.89 -3.28
N GLN A 198 -24.03 -1.95 -4.15
CA GLN A 198 -25.42 -1.55 -4.32
C GLN A 198 -26.28 -2.73 -4.78
N VAL A 199 -25.79 -3.51 -5.75
CA VAL A 199 -26.53 -4.67 -6.28
C VAL A 199 -26.65 -5.78 -5.23
N GLN A 200 -25.57 -6.07 -4.50
CA GLN A 200 -25.51 -7.23 -3.62
C GLN A 200 -26.02 -6.96 -2.19
N LYS A 201 -25.92 -5.72 -1.72
CA LYS A 201 -26.23 -5.32 -0.33
C LYS A 201 -27.22 -4.17 -0.22
N GLY A 202 -27.67 -3.61 -1.35
CA GLY A 202 -28.60 -2.48 -1.36
C GLY A 202 -27.98 -1.14 -0.93
N HIS A 203 -26.68 -1.09 -0.68
CA HIS A 203 -25.99 0.13 -0.22
C HIS A 203 -24.59 0.25 -0.85
N PRO A 204 -24.22 1.38 -1.48
CA PRO A 204 -23.00 1.46 -2.29
C PRO A 204 -21.71 1.50 -1.45
N LEU A 205 -21.81 1.99 -0.20
CA LEU A 205 -20.68 2.07 0.73
C LEU A 205 -20.67 0.94 1.76
N TYR A 206 -21.45 -0.14 1.55
CA TYR A 206 -21.63 -1.21 2.54
C TYR A 206 -20.30 -1.76 3.08
N SER A 207 -19.36 -2.12 2.19
CA SER A 207 -18.05 -2.65 2.58
C SER A 207 -17.22 -1.71 3.43
N VAL A 208 -17.16 -0.43 3.03
CA VAL A 208 -16.38 0.60 3.73
C VAL A 208 -16.99 0.86 5.12
N ALA A 209 -18.31 1.03 5.18
CA ALA A 209 -19.02 1.27 6.43
C ALA A 209 -18.87 0.07 7.39
N SER A 210 -19.04 -1.16 6.89
CA SER A 210 -18.89 -2.37 7.68
C SER A 210 -17.48 -2.51 8.24
N HIS A 211 -16.45 -2.27 7.42
CA HIS A 211 -15.06 -2.27 7.87
C HIS A 211 -14.80 -1.21 8.96
N LEU A 212 -15.32 0.01 8.79
CA LEU A 212 -15.16 1.06 9.80
C LEU A 212 -15.87 0.70 11.11
N ILE A 213 -17.10 0.20 11.02
CA ILE A 213 -17.88 -0.25 12.19
C ILE A 213 -17.13 -1.35 12.94
N LEU A 214 -16.59 -2.36 12.23
CA LEU A 214 -15.82 -3.43 12.85
C LEU A 214 -14.57 -2.91 13.57
N ASN A 215 -13.85 -1.96 12.98
CA ASN A 215 -12.66 -1.38 13.63
C ASN A 215 -13.00 -0.43 14.79
N LEU A 216 -14.19 0.20 14.78
CA LEU A 216 -14.63 1.10 15.85
C LEU A 216 -15.31 0.35 17.02
N GLN A 217 -16.09 -0.69 16.72
CA GLN A 217 -16.88 -1.46 17.70
C GLN A 217 -16.20 -2.75 18.16
N GLY A 218 -15.33 -3.32 17.34
CA GLY A 218 -14.68 -4.61 17.57
C GLY A 218 -13.52 -4.59 18.56
N LYS A 219 -13.34 -3.52 19.36
CA LYS A 219 -12.41 -3.55 20.50
C LYS A 219 -13.05 -4.38 21.61
N PRO A 220 -12.62 -5.63 21.85
CA PRO A 220 -13.11 -6.38 22.99
C PRO A 220 -12.57 -5.69 24.25
N GLU A 221 -13.37 -5.66 25.31
CA GLU A 221 -12.94 -5.36 26.67
C GLU A 221 -11.73 -6.25 27.02
N GLY A 222 -10.51 -5.74 26.87
CA GLY A 222 -9.28 -6.52 27.05
C GLY A 222 -8.18 -6.32 26.00
N HIS A 223 -8.38 -5.50 24.96
CA HIS A 223 -7.24 -5.01 24.18
C HIS A 223 -6.33 -4.19 25.08
N HIS A 224 -5.21 -4.81 25.44
CA HIS A 224 -4.10 -4.17 26.13
C HIS A 224 -3.70 -2.97 25.27
N GLY A 225 -3.54 -1.80 25.91
CA GLY A 225 -3.01 -0.62 25.23
C GLY A 225 -1.70 -0.95 24.50
N PRO A 226 -1.23 -0.06 23.60
CA PRO A 226 -0.10 -0.34 22.73
C PRO A 226 1.10 -0.90 23.52
N GLY A 227 1.37 -2.19 23.38
CA GLY A 227 2.58 -2.83 23.90
C GLY A 227 3.82 -2.28 23.21
N LEU A 228 5.01 -2.43 23.81
CA LEU A 228 6.28 -1.95 23.22
C LEU A 228 6.50 -2.49 21.79
N ASP A 229 5.99 -3.68 21.49
CA ASP A 229 6.02 -4.32 20.17
C ASP A 229 5.29 -3.49 19.12
N SER A 230 4.27 -2.76 19.53
CA SER A 230 3.40 -2.01 18.65
C SER A 230 3.98 -0.61 18.33
N LEU A 231 4.93 -0.11 19.14
CA LEU A 231 5.81 1.02 18.77
C LEU A 231 6.76 0.66 17.63
N THR A 232 6.93 -0.61 17.27
CA THR A 232 7.81 -0.97 16.14
C THR A 232 7.13 -0.70 14.79
N ILE A 233 5.80 -0.74 14.71
CA ILE A 233 5.04 -0.67 13.44
C ILE A 233 5.09 0.73 12.80
N PRO A 234 4.67 1.81 13.48
CA PRO A 234 4.91 3.17 12.98
C PRO A 234 6.40 3.46 13.08
N THR A 235 7.04 2.95 14.14
CA THR A 235 8.47 2.95 14.49
C THR A 235 9.37 2.98 13.27
N TRP A 236 9.29 1.93 12.45
CA TRP A 236 10.22 1.69 11.34
C TRP A 236 9.94 2.49 10.06
N LEU A 237 8.67 2.73 9.73
CA LEU A 237 8.27 3.65 8.66
C LEU A 237 8.68 5.09 9.04
N LEU A 238 8.41 5.48 10.28
CA LEU A 238 8.87 6.72 10.91
C LEU A 238 10.39 6.78 11.05
N LEU A 239 11.09 5.65 11.22
CA LEU A 239 12.55 5.60 11.30
C LEU A 239 13.18 5.79 9.92
N ALA A 240 12.67 5.12 8.89
CA ALA A 240 13.20 5.27 7.53
C ALA A 240 12.98 6.71 7.03
N PHE A 241 11.78 7.26 7.23
CA PHE A 241 11.47 8.64 6.87
C PHE A 241 12.08 9.68 7.82
N GLY A 242 12.13 9.38 9.11
CA GLY A 242 12.68 10.26 10.16
C GLY A 242 14.19 10.31 10.16
N LEU A 243 14.90 9.19 9.97
CA LEU A 243 16.36 9.18 9.80
C LEU A 243 16.76 9.78 8.46
N ALA A 244 16.06 9.48 7.36
CA ALA A 244 16.33 10.14 6.09
C ALA A 244 16.08 11.65 6.18
N GLY A 245 14.97 12.06 6.82
CA GLY A 245 14.61 13.46 7.02
C GLY A 245 15.48 14.23 8.02
N LEU A 246 15.94 13.61 9.12
CA LEU A 246 16.81 14.26 10.11
C LEU A 246 18.26 14.35 9.64
N VAL A 247 18.80 13.28 9.04
CA VAL A 247 20.21 13.20 8.61
C VAL A 247 20.48 14.13 7.43
N LEU A 248 19.54 14.25 6.48
CA LEU A 248 19.75 15.08 5.29
C LEU A 248 19.54 16.58 5.54
N LYS A 249 18.89 16.95 6.65
CA LYS A 249 18.21 18.25 6.72
C LYS A 249 18.47 19.11 7.94
N TYR A 250 19.05 18.52 9.00
CA TYR A 250 19.76 19.31 10.02
C TYR A 250 20.82 20.24 9.39
N ARG A 251 21.21 19.99 8.13
CA ARG A 251 22.19 20.78 7.38
C ARG A 251 21.62 21.81 6.39
N LYS A 252 20.33 21.80 5.98
CA LYS A 252 19.84 22.64 4.84
C LYS A 252 18.37 23.17 4.88
N GLY A 253 17.55 22.91 5.90
CA GLY A 253 16.19 23.48 6.03
C GLY A 253 15.07 22.70 5.32
N PHE A 254 13.79 23.04 5.59
CA PHE A 254 12.63 22.21 5.20
C PHE A 254 12.00 22.52 3.81
N ASN A 255 11.78 21.49 2.96
CA ASN A 255 11.03 21.62 1.70
C ASN A 255 9.63 20.94 1.76
N GLU A 256 8.83 21.13 0.70
CA GLU A 256 7.44 20.64 0.60
C GLU A 256 7.30 19.12 0.70
N THR A 257 8.19 18.35 0.08
CA THR A 257 8.18 16.87 0.12
C THR A 257 8.31 16.36 1.54
N ASP A 258 9.06 17.07 2.38
CA ASP A 258 9.29 16.64 3.74
C ASP A 258 8.11 16.92 4.65
N TYR A 259 7.36 18.00 4.42
CA TYR A 259 6.08 18.22 5.12
C TYR A 259 5.07 17.14 4.77
N ILE A 260 5.10 16.62 3.54
CA ILE A 260 4.26 15.49 3.12
C ILE A 260 4.67 14.22 3.84
N ILE A 261 5.98 13.95 3.93
CA ILE A 261 6.53 12.80 4.66
C ILE A 261 6.19 12.91 6.16
N LEU A 262 6.32 14.08 6.77
CA LEU A 262 5.95 14.32 8.16
C LEU A 262 4.43 14.21 8.38
N GLY A 263 3.62 14.68 7.44
CA GLY A 263 2.17 14.51 7.48
C GLY A 263 1.76 13.04 7.38
N PHE A 264 2.39 12.29 6.48
CA PHE A 264 2.21 10.83 6.38
C PHE A 264 2.54 10.15 7.71
N ALA A 265 3.72 10.45 8.26
CA ALA A 265 4.18 9.99 9.57
C ALA A 265 3.18 10.30 10.70
N ALA A 266 2.70 11.54 10.77
CA ALA A 266 1.75 11.97 11.79
C ALA A 266 0.41 11.23 11.66
N ILE A 267 -0.11 11.06 10.44
CA ILE A 267 -1.34 10.29 10.19
C ILE A 267 -1.15 8.84 10.60
N THR A 268 -0.03 8.21 10.26
CA THR A 268 0.28 6.83 10.67
C THR A 268 0.31 6.69 12.19
N LEU A 269 0.95 7.63 12.89
CA LEU A 269 1.00 7.64 14.35
C LEU A 269 -0.39 7.80 14.98
N LEU A 270 -1.20 8.74 14.46
CA LEU A 270 -2.56 8.96 14.93
C LEU A 270 -3.47 7.75 14.73
N LEU A 271 -3.35 7.06 13.58
CA LEU A 271 -4.12 5.84 13.31
C LEU A 271 -3.74 4.66 14.17
N TYR A 272 -2.56 4.72 14.78
CA TYR A 272 -2.06 3.68 15.65
C TYR A 272 -2.41 3.94 17.12
N LEU A 273 -2.47 5.21 17.54
CA LEU A 273 -2.88 5.59 18.90
C LEU A 273 -4.39 5.43 19.14
N ASN A 274 -5.20 5.33 18.08
CA ASN A 274 -6.66 5.20 18.15
C ASN A 274 -7.11 3.82 17.69
#